data_AF-A0AA97PS78-F1
#
_entry.id   AF-A0AA97PS78-F1
#
_cell.length_a   1.000
_cell.length_b   1.000
_cell.length_c   1.000
_cell.angle_alpha   90.00
_cell.angle_beta   90.00
_cell.angle_gamma   90.00
#
_symmetry.space_group_name_H-M   'P 1'
#
loop_
_entity.id
_entity.type
_entity.pdbx_description
1 polymer ?
#
loop_
_entity_poly.entity_id
_entity_poly.type
_entity_poly.pdbx_seq_one_letter_code
_entity_poly.pdbx_strand_id
1 'polypeptide(L)'
;MGPITTSPVVPLAAAMAAAYCIMGIPKQNGLFDMLDALAEDHPTRLPGSNVDGELLDVGDSGAGKMLSILIRFFYPAVTGESPRLSLFSFWFAGQVISMHTLLLLEGLREGNRGRAIAYTVIWGVLYQIIPFGITISVWVAVWMWTSPIANLSAATPKPVLLKALGVGNADLSVVIHSIVWGFVIPTVLLGLPSSSPQITQRYIVIWQFFPVYVSLARFIFSNALQLFGVDNSVPAPPPVDPKKPGPSLTKRLRAVYFPALVMTAAVHTLTLMWVFFPDMRPAMLEGASIDFMDVFMPVSRPGNVVPITTAADGVLNLLQYDVYFGGAAVLFWAAQMYWASTAAPSMASVLTVLVGPGGAALALVWRRDEQLLVDLPEASKKDD
;
A
#
# COMPACT_ATOMS: atom_id res chain seq x y z
N MET A 1 24.43 23.78 5.26
CA MET A 1 23.92 22.42 5.52
C MET A 1 22.66 22.28 4.69
N GLY A 2 22.68 21.45 3.63
CA GLY A 2 21.44 21.12 2.92
C GLY A 2 20.45 20.50 3.91
N PRO A 3 19.14 20.77 3.79
CA PRO A 3 18.20 20.28 4.77
C PRO A 3 18.23 18.75 4.73
N ILE A 4 18.29 18.12 5.91
CA ILE A 4 18.23 16.66 6.12
C ILE A 4 16.94 16.04 5.51
N THR A 5 16.03 16.88 5.01
CA THR A 5 14.65 16.60 4.60
C THR A 5 14.50 15.71 3.36
N THR A 6 15.56 15.45 2.59
CA THR A 6 15.49 14.56 1.40
C THR A 6 16.56 13.46 1.41
N SER A 7 17.15 13.16 2.57
CA SER A 7 18.20 12.13 2.65
C SER A 7 17.63 10.73 2.44
N PRO A 8 18.10 9.97 1.43
CA PRO A 8 17.70 8.58 1.22
C PRO A 8 18.28 7.63 2.28
N VAL A 9 19.16 8.12 3.16
CA VAL A 9 19.81 7.30 4.20
C VAL A 9 18.80 6.74 5.19
N VAL A 10 17.81 7.54 5.60
CA VAL A 10 16.78 7.10 6.56
C VAL A 10 15.95 5.92 6.01
N PRO A 11 15.35 6.01 4.80
CA PRO A 11 14.61 4.88 4.24
C PRO A 11 15.51 3.67 3.92
N LEU A 12 16.79 3.85 3.58
CA LEU A 12 17.72 2.72 3.42
C LEU A 12 18.02 2.01 4.75
N ALA A 13 18.25 2.78 5.82
CA ALA A 13 18.41 2.21 7.16
C ALA A 13 17.14 1.48 7.61
N ALA A 14 15.97 2.05 7.30
CA ALA A 14 14.68 1.40 7.55
C ALA A 14 14.54 0.10 6.74
N ALA A 15 14.98 0.03 5.49
CA ALA A 15 14.97 -1.20 4.70
C ALA A 15 15.84 -2.31 5.32
N MET A 16 17.01 -1.96 5.86
CA MET A 16 17.88 -2.91 6.56
C MET A 16 17.27 -3.39 7.88
N ALA A 17 16.68 -2.48 8.66
CA ALA A 17 15.97 -2.84 9.86
C ALA A 17 14.73 -3.71 9.57
N ALA A 18 14.00 -3.40 8.49
CA ALA A 18 12.89 -4.19 7.99
C ALA A 18 13.35 -5.60 7.61
N ALA A 19 14.46 -5.75 6.89
CA ALA A 19 15.02 -7.06 6.54
C ALA A 19 15.33 -7.90 7.79
N TYR A 20 15.91 -7.30 8.83
CA TYR A 20 16.12 -8.00 10.09
C TYR A 20 14.80 -8.37 10.79
N CYS A 21 13.83 -7.46 10.88
CA CYS A 21 12.60 -7.73 11.61
C CYS A 21 11.64 -8.69 10.87
N ILE A 22 11.65 -8.67 9.54
CA ILE A 22 10.71 -9.43 8.70
C ILE A 22 11.31 -10.78 8.27
N MET A 23 12.63 -10.88 8.11
CA MET A 23 13.28 -12.14 7.73
C MET A 23 14.12 -12.72 8.88
N GLY A 24 14.85 -11.88 9.61
CA GLY A 24 15.71 -12.32 10.71
C GLY A 24 14.96 -12.84 11.93
N ILE A 25 13.93 -12.11 12.39
CA ILE A 25 13.12 -12.53 13.55
C ILE A 25 12.30 -13.79 13.23
N PRO A 26 11.61 -13.91 12.08
CA PRO A 26 10.90 -15.16 11.73
C PRO A 26 11.80 -16.38 11.56
N LYS A 27 13.06 -16.18 11.16
CA LYS A 27 14.06 -17.25 11.20
C LYS A 27 14.42 -17.66 12.63
N GLN A 28 14.55 -16.71 13.54
CA GLN A 28 14.92 -16.98 14.94
C GLN A 28 13.76 -17.51 15.78
N ASN A 29 12.52 -17.13 15.46
CA ASN A 29 11.34 -17.58 16.19
C ASN A 29 10.80 -18.94 15.71
N GLY A 30 11.38 -19.51 14.64
CA GLY A 30 11.04 -20.82 14.10
C GLY A 30 9.96 -20.84 13.02
N LEU A 31 9.48 -19.71 12.51
CA LEU A 31 8.45 -19.68 11.46
C LEU A 31 8.90 -20.39 10.18
N PHE A 32 10.08 -20.04 9.66
CA PHE A 32 10.55 -20.62 8.42
C PHE A 32 10.86 -22.11 8.59
N ASP A 33 11.50 -22.49 9.70
CA ASP A 33 11.76 -23.90 10.01
C ASP A 33 10.44 -24.71 10.10
N MET A 34 9.39 -24.16 10.70
CA MET A 34 8.07 -24.81 10.77
C MET A 34 7.42 -24.98 9.40
N LEU A 35 7.48 -23.97 8.53
CA LEU A 35 6.91 -24.03 7.18
C LEU A 35 7.71 -24.95 6.25
N ASP A 36 9.04 -24.95 6.38
CA ASP A 36 9.94 -25.81 5.63
C ASP A 36 9.74 -27.27 6.05
N ALA A 37 9.71 -27.56 7.36
CA ALA A 37 9.42 -28.91 7.87
C ALA A 37 8.03 -29.41 7.42
N LEU A 38 7.00 -28.55 7.46
CA LEU A 38 5.68 -28.90 6.93
C LEU A 38 5.74 -29.23 5.42
N ALA A 39 6.50 -28.46 4.64
CA ALA A 39 6.64 -28.67 3.21
C ALA A 39 7.43 -29.94 2.86
N GLU A 40 8.41 -30.32 3.68
CA GLU A 40 9.23 -31.52 3.51
C GLU A 40 8.51 -32.79 3.97
N ASP A 41 7.96 -32.79 5.19
CA ASP A 41 7.33 -33.97 5.79
C ASP A 41 5.93 -34.22 5.23
N HIS A 42 5.21 -33.14 4.87
CA HIS A 42 3.81 -33.17 4.44
C HIS A 42 3.58 -32.26 3.21
N PRO A 43 4.12 -32.64 2.04
CA PRO A 43 4.20 -31.76 0.86
C PRO A 43 2.86 -31.32 0.30
N THR A 44 1.76 -31.97 0.66
CA THR A 44 0.39 -31.66 0.20
C THR A 44 -0.52 -31.15 1.32
N ARG A 45 0.02 -30.79 2.48
CA ARG A 45 -0.75 -30.35 3.65
C ARG A 45 -0.77 -28.82 3.79
N LEU A 46 -1.89 -28.31 4.29
CA LEU A 46 -2.06 -26.91 4.70
C LEU A 46 -1.64 -26.69 6.15
N PRO A 47 -1.14 -25.49 6.52
CA PRO A 47 -0.83 -25.20 7.92
C PRO A 47 -2.08 -25.28 8.79
N GLY A 48 -1.96 -25.90 9.96
CA GLY A 48 -3.09 -26.11 10.89
C GLY A 48 -3.99 -27.30 10.55
N SER A 49 -3.88 -27.87 9.34
CA SER A 49 -4.58 -29.10 8.96
C SER A 49 -3.78 -30.34 9.33
N ASN A 50 -4.48 -31.45 9.56
CA ASN A 50 -3.90 -32.79 9.74
C ASN A 50 -4.14 -33.70 8.52
N VAL A 51 -4.65 -33.15 7.42
CA VAL A 51 -5.06 -33.91 6.23
C VAL A 51 -4.10 -33.63 5.07
N ASP A 52 -3.48 -34.69 4.57
CA ASP A 52 -2.67 -34.63 3.35
C ASP A 52 -3.57 -34.59 2.10
N GLY A 53 -3.11 -33.91 1.05
CA GLY A 53 -3.83 -33.75 -0.21
C GLY A 53 -4.72 -32.51 -0.28
N GLU A 54 -4.74 -31.66 0.76
CA GLU A 54 -5.54 -30.44 0.76
C GLU A 54 -4.90 -29.29 -0.01
N LEU A 55 -3.57 -29.25 -0.09
CA LEU A 55 -2.84 -28.22 -0.82
C LEU A 55 -3.11 -28.33 -2.33
N LEU A 56 -3.44 -27.21 -2.93
CA LEU A 56 -3.69 -27.07 -4.36
C LEU A 56 -2.41 -27.36 -5.15
N ASP A 57 -2.49 -28.31 -6.09
CA ASP A 57 -1.42 -28.53 -7.05
C ASP A 57 -1.32 -27.34 -8.04
N VAL A 58 -0.20 -26.62 -7.94
CA VAL A 58 0.16 -25.48 -8.78
C VAL A 58 1.39 -25.79 -9.66
N GLY A 59 1.75 -27.07 -9.76
CA GLY A 59 2.83 -27.62 -10.58
C GLY A 59 4.23 -27.56 -9.95
N ASP A 60 5.15 -28.34 -10.51
CA ASP A 60 6.52 -28.53 -9.98
C ASP A 60 7.55 -27.50 -10.46
N SER A 61 7.12 -26.54 -11.28
CA SER A 61 7.97 -25.45 -11.75
C SER A 61 8.42 -24.56 -10.58
N GLY A 62 9.48 -23.76 -10.77
CA GLY A 62 9.90 -22.78 -9.76
C GLY A 62 8.78 -21.80 -9.37
N ALA A 63 7.92 -21.42 -10.32
CA ALA A 63 6.75 -20.59 -10.05
C ALA A 63 5.68 -21.34 -9.23
N GLY A 64 5.43 -22.61 -9.52
CA GLY A 64 4.50 -23.45 -8.77
C GLY A 64 4.96 -23.64 -7.32
N LYS A 65 6.25 -23.95 -7.11
CA LYS A 65 6.84 -24.04 -5.76
C LYS A 65 6.68 -22.74 -4.97
N MET A 66 6.94 -21.59 -5.60
CA MET A 66 6.74 -20.29 -4.96
C MET A 66 5.26 -20.06 -4.59
N LEU A 67 4.33 -20.39 -5.49
CA LEU A 67 2.90 -20.29 -5.19
C LEU A 67 2.48 -21.21 -4.04
N SER A 68 3.01 -22.43 -3.95
CA SER A 68 2.75 -23.33 -2.81
C SER A 68 3.22 -22.73 -1.48
N ILE A 69 4.39 -22.08 -1.46
CA ILE A 69 4.89 -21.36 -0.28
C ILE A 69 3.95 -20.22 0.09
N LEU A 70 3.55 -19.40 -0.89
CA LEU A 70 2.64 -18.27 -0.68
C LEU A 70 1.25 -18.73 -0.21
N ILE A 71 0.75 -19.86 -0.72
CA ILE A 71 -0.50 -20.47 -0.24
C ILE A 71 -0.37 -20.80 1.25
N ARG A 72 0.65 -21.58 1.65
CA ARG A 72 0.84 -21.93 3.06
C ARG A 72 0.98 -20.69 3.94
N PHE A 73 1.75 -19.70 3.50
CA PHE A 73 1.97 -18.48 4.26
C PHE A 73 0.68 -17.66 4.48
N PHE A 74 -0.10 -17.42 3.41
CA PHE A 74 -1.29 -16.57 3.48
C PHE A 74 -2.57 -17.30 3.88
N TYR A 75 -2.63 -18.63 3.79
CA TYR A 75 -3.81 -19.42 4.17
C TYR A 75 -4.35 -19.09 5.57
N PRO A 76 -3.56 -19.14 6.66
CA PRO A 76 -4.05 -18.83 8.00
C PRO A 76 -4.51 -17.37 8.16
N ALA A 77 -4.09 -16.47 7.27
CA ALA A 77 -4.51 -15.07 7.31
C ALA A 77 -5.96 -14.86 6.83
N VAL A 78 -6.49 -15.79 6.04
CA VAL A 78 -7.75 -15.59 5.30
C VAL A 78 -8.83 -16.60 5.68
N THR A 79 -8.51 -17.59 6.52
CA THR A 79 -9.46 -18.62 6.98
C THR A 79 -10.29 -18.19 8.18
N GLY A 80 -9.85 -17.19 8.95
CA GLY A 80 -10.49 -16.79 10.21
C GLY A 80 -10.13 -17.67 11.41
N GLU A 81 -9.33 -18.74 11.23
CA GLU A 81 -8.91 -19.64 12.32
C GLU A 81 -8.10 -18.93 13.40
N SER A 82 -7.35 -17.89 13.02
CA SER A 82 -6.70 -16.96 13.94
C SER A 82 -7.37 -15.59 13.80
N PRO A 83 -8.36 -15.29 14.66
CA PRO A 83 -9.11 -14.03 14.58
C PRO A 83 -8.21 -12.78 14.61
N ARG A 84 -7.13 -12.82 15.40
CA ARG A 84 -6.13 -11.74 15.47
C ARG A 84 -5.39 -11.54 14.14
N LEU A 85 -4.97 -12.62 13.49
CA LEU A 85 -4.25 -12.55 12.23
C LEU A 85 -5.17 -12.10 11.10
N SER A 86 -6.38 -12.66 11.01
CA SER A 86 -7.33 -12.26 9.97
C SER A 86 -7.77 -10.80 10.12
N LEU A 87 -8.03 -10.34 11.35
CA LEU A 87 -8.36 -8.95 11.61
C LEU A 87 -7.19 -8.00 11.28
N PHE A 88 -5.96 -8.37 11.65
CA PHE A 88 -4.77 -7.61 11.27
C PHE A 88 -4.57 -7.56 9.76
N SER A 89 -4.79 -8.67 9.07
CA SER A 89 -4.60 -8.79 7.62
C SER A 89 -5.65 -7.96 6.85
N PHE A 90 -6.89 -7.93 7.35
CA PHE A 90 -7.94 -7.03 6.86
C PHE A 90 -7.52 -5.56 6.98
N TRP A 91 -7.02 -5.17 8.14
CA TRP A 91 -6.51 -3.81 8.36
C TRP A 91 -5.33 -3.47 7.45
N PHE A 92 -4.33 -4.36 7.35
CA PHE A 92 -3.16 -4.20 6.50
C PHE A 92 -3.60 -3.99 5.04
N ALA A 93 -4.46 -4.87 4.51
CA ALA A 93 -4.95 -4.73 3.15
C ALA A 93 -5.65 -3.37 2.90
N GLY A 94 -6.41 -2.87 3.88
CA GLY A 94 -7.00 -1.53 3.82
C GLY A 94 -5.98 -0.39 3.72
N GLN A 95 -4.83 -0.51 4.40
CA GLN A 95 -3.73 0.46 4.30
C GLN A 95 -3.05 0.42 2.93
N VAL A 96 -2.93 -0.78 2.33
CA VAL A 96 -2.35 -0.96 0.98
C VAL A 96 -3.15 -0.22 -0.09
N ILE A 97 -4.47 -0.04 0.06
CA ILE A 97 -5.28 0.77 -0.88
C ILE A 97 -4.67 2.16 -1.07
N SER A 98 -4.44 2.88 0.04
CA SER A 98 -3.87 4.23 0.01
C SER A 98 -2.43 4.23 -0.46
N MET A 99 -1.59 3.32 0.06
CA MET A 99 -0.17 3.25 -0.31
C MET A 99 0.03 2.92 -1.78
N HIS A 100 -0.69 1.94 -2.31
CA HIS A 100 -0.58 1.56 -3.72
C HIS A 100 -1.19 2.61 -4.66
N THR A 101 -2.24 3.32 -4.22
CA THR A 101 -2.75 4.49 -4.95
C THR A 101 -1.68 5.57 -5.09
N LEU A 102 -0.91 5.85 -4.03
CA LEU A 102 0.20 6.80 -4.08
C LEU A 102 1.31 6.35 -5.02
N LEU A 103 1.72 5.08 -4.95
CA LEU A 103 2.74 4.52 -5.86
C LEU A 103 2.31 4.66 -7.32
N LEU A 104 1.07 4.26 -7.63
CA LEU A 104 0.50 4.36 -8.97
C LEU A 104 0.45 5.82 -9.43
N LEU A 105 -0.07 6.72 -8.60
CA LEU A 105 -0.19 8.13 -8.95
C LEU A 105 1.17 8.78 -9.18
N GLU A 106 2.15 8.57 -8.28
CA GLU A 106 3.50 9.06 -8.44
C GLU A 106 4.19 8.49 -9.68
N GLY A 107 3.92 7.23 -10.03
CA GLY A 107 4.46 6.66 -11.25
C GLY A 107 3.84 7.19 -12.54
N LEU A 108 2.62 7.73 -12.46
CA LEU A 108 1.93 8.38 -13.57
C LEU A 108 2.27 9.88 -13.72
N ARG A 109 2.94 10.49 -12.74
CA ARG A 109 3.33 11.90 -12.83
C ARG A 109 4.41 12.09 -13.88
N GLU A 110 4.24 13.14 -14.69
CA GLU A 110 5.17 13.44 -15.79
C GLU A 110 6.59 13.72 -15.28
N GLY A 111 6.75 14.31 -14.08
CA GLY A 111 8.06 14.51 -13.47
C GLY A 111 8.85 13.22 -13.23
N ASN A 112 8.16 12.08 -13.11
CA ASN A 112 8.76 10.77 -12.87
C ASN A 112 8.85 9.91 -14.14
N ARG A 113 8.37 10.40 -15.28
CA ARG A 113 8.28 9.62 -16.52
C ARG A 113 9.64 9.03 -16.92
N GLY A 114 9.63 7.74 -17.25
CA GLY A 114 10.82 6.99 -17.69
C GLY A 114 11.80 6.61 -16.57
N ARG A 115 11.52 6.98 -15.30
CA ARG A 115 12.37 6.62 -14.16
C ARG A 115 11.96 5.28 -13.56
N ALA A 116 12.88 4.64 -12.84
CA ALA A 116 12.63 3.35 -12.17
C ALA A 116 11.37 3.37 -11.28
N ILE A 117 11.12 4.48 -10.57
CA ILE A 117 9.93 4.65 -9.72
C ILE A 117 8.61 4.70 -10.47
N ALA A 118 8.61 4.98 -11.78
CA ALA A 118 7.39 5.08 -12.58
C ALA A 118 6.79 3.72 -12.94
N TYR A 119 7.60 2.66 -12.91
CA TYR A 119 7.16 1.31 -13.24
C TYR A 119 6.50 0.64 -12.05
N THR A 120 5.30 1.13 -11.69
CA THR A 120 4.53 0.65 -10.51
C THR A 120 4.34 -0.87 -10.52
N VAL A 121 4.14 -1.49 -11.68
CA VAL A 121 4.01 -2.96 -11.80
C VAL A 121 5.27 -3.70 -11.34
N ILE A 122 6.45 -3.16 -11.60
CA ILE A 122 7.73 -3.79 -11.21
C ILE A 122 7.85 -3.76 -9.69
N TRP A 123 7.64 -2.61 -9.07
CA TRP A 123 7.63 -2.48 -7.61
C TRP A 123 6.52 -3.31 -6.97
N GLY A 124 5.39 -3.39 -7.66
CA GLY A 124 4.27 -4.29 -7.37
C GLY A 124 4.67 -5.74 -7.24
N VAL A 125 5.28 -6.28 -8.30
CA VAL A 125 5.76 -7.66 -8.34
C VAL A 125 6.89 -7.88 -7.34
N LEU A 126 7.79 -6.90 -7.18
CA LEU A 126 8.88 -7.00 -6.22
C LEU A 126 8.34 -7.15 -4.80
N TYR A 127 7.33 -6.40 -4.37
CA TYR A 127 6.82 -6.54 -3.01
C TYR A 127 6.00 -7.82 -2.75
N GLN A 128 5.65 -8.58 -3.81
CA GLN A 128 5.03 -9.90 -3.67
C GLN A 128 6.08 -11.01 -3.50
N ILE A 129 7.34 -10.74 -3.86
CA ILE A 129 8.46 -11.69 -3.79
C ILE A 129 9.38 -11.35 -2.62
N ILE A 130 9.58 -10.07 -2.36
CA ILE A 130 10.35 -9.49 -1.25
C ILE A 130 9.34 -8.78 -0.36
N PRO A 131 9.38 -8.94 0.98
CA PRO A 131 8.40 -8.31 1.85
C PRO A 131 8.17 -6.81 1.59
N PHE A 132 6.91 -6.40 1.71
CA PHE A 132 6.44 -5.06 1.39
C PHE A 132 7.23 -3.95 2.10
N GLY A 133 7.48 -4.09 3.40
CA GLY A 133 8.21 -3.11 4.20
C GLY A 133 9.64 -2.90 3.74
N ILE A 134 10.30 -3.93 3.24
CA ILE A 134 11.65 -3.83 2.66
C ILE A 134 11.57 -3.10 1.32
N THR A 135 10.73 -3.62 0.41
CA THR A 135 10.62 -3.12 -0.97
C THR A 135 10.19 -1.67 -1.02
N ILE A 136 9.20 -1.27 -0.20
CA ILE A 136 8.69 0.10 -0.17
C ILE A 136 9.68 1.07 0.47
N SER A 137 10.43 0.63 1.48
CA SER A 137 11.53 1.45 2.04
C SER A 137 12.58 1.74 0.98
N VAL A 138 12.95 0.74 0.17
CA VAL A 138 13.85 0.93 -0.98
C VAL A 138 13.22 1.84 -2.04
N TRP A 139 11.95 1.64 -2.39
CA TRP A 139 11.24 2.50 -3.35
C TRP A 139 11.28 3.97 -2.92
N VAL A 140 11.00 4.26 -1.64
CA VAL A 140 11.06 5.61 -1.08
C VAL A 140 12.47 6.20 -1.20
N ALA A 141 13.51 5.43 -0.88
CA ALA A 141 14.89 5.88 -1.03
C ALA A 141 15.23 6.23 -2.48
N VAL A 142 14.85 5.36 -3.43
CA VAL A 142 15.05 5.60 -4.88
C VAL A 142 14.24 6.82 -5.34
N TRP A 143 13.02 6.99 -4.84
CA TRP A 143 12.18 8.15 -5.15
C TRP A 143 12.84 9.44 -4.66
N MET A 144 13.29 9.50 -3.41
CA MET A 144 13.95 10.69 -2.85
C MET A 144 15.24 11.04 -3.60
N TRP A 145 15.99 10.03 -4.04
CA TRP A 145 17.22 10.24 -4.80
C TRP A 145 16.94 10.72 -6.23
N THR A 146 15.99 10.07 -6.92
CA THR A 146 15.89 10.17 -8.38
C THR A 146 14.73 11.01 -8.88
N SER A 147 13.71 11.27 -8.05
CA SER A 147 12.55 12.03 -8.47
C SER A 147 12.84 13.53 -8.50
N PRO A 148 12.61 14.22 -9.63
CA PRO A 148 12.63 15.68 -9.68
C PRO A 148 11.58 16.31 -8.76
N ILE A 149 10.50 15.57 -8.46
CA ILE A 149 9.40 16.02 -7.59
C ILE A 149 9.89 16.22 -6.15
N ALA A 150 10.95 15.50 -5.74
CA ALA A 150 11.55 15.63 -4.41
C ALA A 150 12.10 17.03 -4.12
N ASN A 151 12.38 17.83 -5.16
CA ASN A 151 12.93 19.18 -5.05
C ASN A 151 11.87 20.29 -5.22
N LEU A 152 10.59 19.93 -5.37
CA LEU A 152 9.53 20.92 -5.48
C LEU A 152 9.22 21.52 -4.10
N SER A 153 8.89 22.80 -4.08
CA SER A 153 8.49 23.54 -2.89
C SER A 153 7.47 24.62 -3.24
N ALA A 154 6.96 25.32 -2.23
CA ALA A 154 6.10 26.49 -2.43
C ALA A 154 6.76 27.61 -3.28
N ALA A 155 8.10 27.66 -3.32
CA ALA A 155 8.84 28.63 -4.13
C ALA A 155 8.97 28.22 -5.61
N THR A 156 8.58 26.99 -5.98
CA THR A 156 8.73 26.51 -7.36
C THR A 156 7.73 27.19 -8.29
N PRO A 157 8.14 27.68 -9.48
CA PRO A 157 7.23 28.32 -10.42
C PRO A 157 6.06 27.40 -10.84
N LYS A 158 4.84 27.95 -10.86
CA LYS A 158 3.60 27.21 -11.17
C LYS A 158 3.64 26.39 -12.47
N PRO A 159 4.20 26.88 -13.61
CA PRO A 159 4.30 26.05 -14.82
C PRO A 159 5.14 24.80 -14.63
N VAL A 160 6.19 24.88 -13.80
CA VAL A 160 7.06 23.74 -13.46
C VAL A 160 6.30 22.76 -12.56
N LEU A 161 5.55 23.26 -11.57
CA LEU A 161 4.70 22.44 -10.71
C LEU A 161 3.63 21.68 -11.51
N LEU A 162 2.89 22.37 -12.38
CA LEU A 162 1.85 21.77 -13.22
C LEU A 162 2.40 20.70 -14.15
N LYS A 163 3.58 20.94 -14.74
CA LYS A 163 4.26 19.95 -15.57
C LYS A 163 4.70 18.76 -14.72
N ALA A 164 5.42 18.97 -13.62
CA ALA A 164 6.01 17.89 -12.83
C ALA A 164 4.95 17.01 -12.12
N LEU A 165 3.90 17.63 -11.57
CA LEU A 165 2.82 16.95 -10.87
C LEU A 165 1.69 16.48 -11.79
N GLY A 166 1.73 16.87 -13.07
CA GLY A 166 0.72 16.55 -14.06
C GLY A 166 0.61 15.06 -14.35
N VAL A 167 -0.62 14.62 -14.60
CA VAL A 167 -0.98 13.24 -15.00
C VAL A 167 -1.92 13.34 -16.20
N GLY A 168 -1.79 12.44 -17.16
CA GLY A 168 -2.68 12.37 -18.33
C GLY A 168 -4.14 12.16 -17.93
N ASN A 169 -5.09 12.73 -18.69
CA ASN A 169 -6.50 12.75 -18.24
C ASN A 169 -7.13 11.36 -18.20
N ALA A 170 -6.88 10.53 -19.22
CA ALA A 170 -7.42 9.17 -19.27
C ALA A 170 -6.86 8.35 -18.11
N ASP A 171 -5.54 8.44 -17.87
CA ASP A 171 -4.88 7.76 -16.76
C ASP A 171 -5.42 8.21 -15.40
N LEU A 172 -5.52 9.52 -15.17
CA LEU A 172 -6.01 10.06 -13.90
C LEU A 172 -7.46 9.64 -13.61
N SER A 173 -8.29 9.54 -14.65
CA SER A 173 -9.70 9.14 -14.52
C SER A 173 -9.87 7.67 -14.13
N VAL A 174 -8.88 6.82 -14.42
CA VAL A 174 -8.98 5.38 -14.19
C VAL A 174 -8.24 4.90 -12.96
N VAL A 175 -7.37 5.72 -12.32
CA VAL A 175 -6.56 5.31 -11.15
C VAL A 175 -7.38 4.55 -10.11
N ILE A 176 -8.49 5.13 -9.64
CA ILE A 176 -9.29 4.50 -8.60
C ILE A 176 -9.97 3.22 -9.08
N HIS A 177 -10.40 3.18 -10.35
CA HIS A 177 -10.98 2.00 -10.97
C HIS A 177 -9.93 0.88 -11.06
N SER A 178 -8.69 1.21 -11.41
CA SER A 178 -7.58 0.25 -11.45
C SER A 178 -7.29 -0.34 -10.07
N ILE A 179 -7.35 0.46 -9.00
CA ILE A 179 -7.22 -0.02 -7.62
C ILE A 179 -8.39 -0.94 -7.24
N VAL A 180 -9.63 -0.55 -7.57
CA VAL A 180 -10.81 -1.37 -7.25
C VAL A 180 -10.78 -2.72 -7.96
N TRP A 181 -10.61 -2.71 -9.28
CA TRP A 181 -10.60 -3.94 -10.09
C TRP A 181 -9.35 -4.79 -9.88
N GLY A 182 -8.20 -4.14 -9.71
CA GLY A 182 -6.92 -4.82 -9.61
C GLY A 182 -6.57 -5.30 -8.21
N PHE A 183 -7.05 -4.65 -7.15
CA PHE A 183 -6.67 -4.96 -5.77
C PHE A 183 -7.88 -5.20 -4.85
N VAL A 184 -8.84 -4.28 -4.79
CA VAL A 184 -9.95 -4.38 -3.81
C VAL A 184 -10.80 -5.62 -4.08
N ILE A 185 -11.25 -5.84 -5.32
CA ILE A 185 -12.08 -7.01 -5.66
C ILE A 185 -11.33 -8.33 -5.37
N PRO A 186 -10.10 -8.56 -5.86
CA PRO A 186 -9.33 -9.76 -5.50
C PRO A 186 -9.16 -9.96 -3.98
N THR A 187 -8.96 -8.87 -3.23
CA THR A 187 -8.80 -8.93 -1.77
C THR A 187 -10.10 -9.25 -1.06
N VAL A 188 -11.24 -8.73 -1.53
CA VAL A 188 -12.55 -9.08 -0.98
C VAL A 188 -12.85 -10.56 -1.23
N LEU A 189 -12.60 -11.05 -2.46
CA LEU A 189 -12.78 -12.48 -2.78
C LEU A 189 -11.94 -13.38 -1.87
N LEU A 190 -10.72 -12.95 -1.56
CA LEU A 190 -9.83 -13.67 -0.64
C LEU A 190 -10.41 -13.81 0.78
N GLY A 191 -11.14 -12.80 1.26
CA GLY A 191 -11.75 -12.80 2.60
C GLY A 191 -13.19 -13.33 2.67
N LEU A 192 -13.77 -13.81 1.56
CA LEU A 192 -15.10 -14.41 1.58
C LEU A 192 -15.06 -15.79 2.24
N PRO A 193 -16.06 -16.14 3.08
CA PRO A 193 -16.22 -17.51 3.55
C PRO A 193 -16.31 -18.47 2.36
N SER A 194 -15.48 -19.50 2.36
CA SER A 194 -15.45 -20.50 1.30
C SER A 194 -16.10 -21.80 1.78
N SER A 195 -16.74 -22.52 0.86
CA SER A 195 -17.30 -23.85 1.14
C SER A 195 -16.25 -24.96 1.12
N SER A 196 -15.01 -24.66 0.70
CA SER A 196 -13.90 -25.63 0.71
C SER A 196 -12.52 -24.94 0.77
N PRO A 197 -11.52 -25.59 1.40
CA PRO A 197 -10.14 -25.10 1.43
C PRO A 197 -9.56 -24.78 0.05
N GLN A 198 -9.95 -25.54 -0.99
CA GLN A 198 -9.42 -25.35 -2.35
C GLN A 198 -9.87 -24.03 -2.97
N ILE A 199 -11.07 -23.54 -2.65
CA ILE A 199 -11.56 -22.23 -3.14
C ILE A 199 -10.71 -21.10 -2.53
N THR A 200 -10.47 -21.14 -1.22
CA THR A 200 -9.60 -20.17 -0.54
C THR A 200 -8.20 -20.12 -1.16
N GLN A 201 -7.60 -21.28 -1.42
CA GLN A 201 -6.28 -21.36 -2.05
C GLN A 201 -6.26 -20.78 -3.46
N ARG A 202 -7.30 -21.02 -4.27
CA ARG A 202 -7.43 -20.40 -5.60
C ARG A 202 -7.51 -18.88 -5.50
N TYR A 203 -8.25 -18.34 -4.53
CA TYR A 203 -8.29 -16.90 -4.29
C TYR A 203 -6.94 -16.35 -3.83
N ILE A 204 -6.18 -17.08 -3.01
CA ILE A 204 -4.79 -16.70 -2.68
C ILE A 204 -3.95 -16.60 -3.95
N VAL A 205 -3.98 -17.63 -4.81
CA VAL A 205 -3.20 -17.63 -6.07
C VAL A 205 -3.59 -16.46 -6.97
N ILE A 206 -4.90 -16.22 -7.16
CA ILE A 206 -5.38 -15.07 -7.94
C ILE A 206 -4.88 -13.76 -7.31
N TRP A 207 -5.02 -13.61 -6.00
CA TRP A 207 -4.61 -12.40 -5.29
C TRP A 207 -3.11 -12.10 -5.41
N GLN A 208 -2.23 -13.11 -5.51
CA GLN A 208 -0.79 -12.88 -5.66
C GLN A 208 -0.43 -11.98 -6.86
N PHE A 209 -1.26 -11.95 -7.90
CA PHE A 209 -1.03 -11.16 -9.12
C PHE A 209 -1.72 -9.79 -9.12
N PHE A 210 -2.29 -9.34 -8.00
CA PHE A 210 -2.98 -8.06 -7.90
C PHE A 210 -2.19 -6.86 -8.48
N PRO A 211 -0.86 -6.72 -8.33
CA PRO A 211 -0.15 -5.55 -8.86
C PRO A 211 -0.13 -5.53 -10.39
N VAL A 212 -0.13 -6.71 -11.00
CA VAL A 212 -0.28 -6.88 -12.46
C VAL A 212 -1.70 -6.51 -12.86
N TYR A 213 -2.72 -6.95 -12.12
CA TYR A 213 -4.12 -6.62 -12.41
C TYR A 213 -4.39 -5.11 -12.32
N VAL A 214 -3.84 -4.42 -11.31
CA VAL A 214 -3.95 -2.95 -11.19
C VAL A 214 -3.38 -2.29 -12.44
N SER A 215 -2.18 -2.69 -12.85
CA SER A 215 -1.48 -2.11 -14.01
C SER A 215 -2.20 -2.43 -15.34
N LEU A 216 -2.71 -3.65 -15.47
CA LEU A 216 -3.48 -4.10 -16.62
C LEU A 216 -4.83 -3.37 -16.71
N ALA A 217 -5.55 -3.23 -15.59
CA ALA A 217 -6.81 -2.49 -15.52
C ALA A 217 -6.59 -1.03 -15.91
N ARG A 218 -5.53 -0.38 -15.39
CA ARG A 218 -5.14 0.98 -15.82
C ARG A 218 -4.89 1.04 -17.32
N PHE A 219 -4.12 0.11 -17.87
CA PHE A 219 -3.83 0.07 -19.30
C PHE A 219 -5.13 -0.09 -20.12
N ILE A 220 -5.98 -1.06 -19.80
CA ILE A 220 -7.22 -1.34 -20.53
C ILE A 220 -8.16 -0.13 -20.46
N PHE A 221 -8.46 0.38 -19.25
CA PHE A 221 -9.42 1.46 -19.08
C PHE A 221 -8.91 2.78 -19.67
N SER A 222 -7.62 3.10 -19.51
CA SER A 222 -7.04 4.33 -20.09
C SER A 222 -7.07 4.30 -21.62
N ASN A 223 -6.73 3.17 -22.25
CA ASN A 223 -6.81 3.02 -23.70
C ASN A 223 -8.25 3.05 -24.20
N ALA A 224 -9.19 2.42 -23.47
CA ALA A 224 -10.61 2.50 -23.81
C ALA A 224 -11.13 3.95 -23.79
N LEU A 225 -10.80 4.73 -22.76
CA LEU A 225 -11.17 6.16 -22.71
C LEU A 225 -10.55 6.97 -23.86
N GLN A 226 -9.31 6.68 -24.24
CA GLN A 226 -8.66 7.33 -25.39
C GLN A 226 -9.36 6.99 -26.71
N LEU A 227 -9.83 5.75 -26.90
CA LEU A 227 -10.64 5.37 -28.06
C LEU A 227 -11.98 6.14 -28.11
N PHE A 228 -12.53 6.54 -26.95
CA PHE A 228 -13.71 7.39 -26.86
C PHE A 228 -13.39 8.90 -26.86
N GLY A 229 -12.16 9.29 -27.22
CA GLY A 229 -11.78 10.69 -27.44
C GLY A 229 -11.32 11.43 -26.17
N VAL A 230 -11.06 10.73 -25.07
CA VAL A 230 -10.44 11.34 -23.88
C VAL A 230 -8.94 11.48 -24.12
N ASP A 231 -8.48 12.71 -24.33
CA ASP A 231 -7.05 13.01 -24.49
C ASP A 231 -6.26 12.62 -23.22
N ASN A 232 -5.19 11.84 -23.39
CA ASN A 232 -4.29 11.45 -22.29
C ASN A 232 -3.05 12.35 -22.18
N SER A 233 -3.01 13.49 -22.87
CA SER A 233 -1.98 14.49 -22.66
C SER A 233 -2.06 15.06 -21.24
N VAL A 234 -0.90 15.46 -20.71
CA VAL A 234 -0.84 16.27 -19.49
C VAL A 234 -1.41 17.64 -19.84
N PRO A 235 -2.48 18.08 -19.17
CA PRO A 235 -3.13 19.33 -19.54
C PRO A 235 -2.16 20.49 -19.47
N ALA A 236 -2.16 21.28 -20.54
CA ALA A 236 -1.46 22.56 -20.54
C ALA A 236 -1.93 23.39 -19.33
N PRO A 237 -1.07 24.29 -18.80
CA PRO A 237 -1.52 25.29 -17.85
C PRO A 237 -2.81 25.94 -18.35
N PRO A 238 -3.79 26.21 -17.47
CA PRO A 238 -5.05 26.79 -17.90
C PRO A 238 -4.77 28.02 -18.78
N PRO A 239 -5.47 28.20 -19.91
CA PRO A 239 -5.35 29.41 -20.69
C PRO A 239 -5.61 30.61 -19.77
N VAL A 240 -4.94 31.73 -20.03
CA VAL A 240 -5.17 33.02 -19.34
C VAL A 240 -6.63 33.48 -19.50
N ASP A 241 -7.39 32.89 -20.44
CA ASP A 241 -8.79 33.21 -20.71
C ASP A 241 -9.73 32.73 -19.57
N PRO A 242 -10.34 33.68 -18.81
CA PRO A 242 -11.25 33.37 -17.71
C PRO A 242 -12.56 32.68 -18.15
N LYS A 243 -12.86 32.63 -19.45
CA LYS A 243 -14.19 32.22 -19.96
C LYS A 243 -14.35 30.72 -20.22
N LYS A 244 -13.28 29.92 -20.16
CA LYS A 244 -13.35 28.44 -20.30
C LYS A 244 -12.42 27.71 -19.31
N PRO A 245 -12.67 27.80 -17.99
CA PRO A 245 -11.88 27.04 -17.03
C PRO A 245 -12.24 25.56 -17.14
N GLY A 246 -11.38 24.76 -17.76
CA GLY A 246 -11.40 23.31 -17.57
C GLY A 246 -11.19 22.96 -16.09
N PRO A 247 -11.60 21.75 -15.64
CA PRO A 247 -11.39 21.36 -14.24
C PRO A 247 -9.88 21.39 -13.94
N SER A 248 -9.50 22.14 -12.90
CA SER A 248 -8.10 22.22 -12.47
C SER A 248 -7.56 20.83 -12.14
N LEU A 249 -6.25 20.64 -12.31
CA LEU A 249 -5.56 19.40 -11.93
C LEU A 249 -5.93 18.97 -10.51
N THR A 250 -5.98 19.92 -9.58
CA THR A 250 -6.43 19.71 -8.20
C THR A 250 -7.79 19.03 -8.11
N LYS A 251 -8.83 19.54 -8.80
CA LYS A 251 -10.18 18.97 -8.73
C LYS A 251 -10.20 17.51 -9.15
N ARG A 252 -9.37 17.11 -10.12
CA ARG A 252 -9.29 15.72 -10.59
C ARG A 252 -8.45 14.85 -9.67
N LEU A 253 -7.36 15.38 -9.11
CA LEU A 253 -6.60 14.68 -8.07
C LEU A 253 -7.48 14.37 -6.84
N ARG A 254 -8.38 15.28 -6.44
CA ARG A 254 -9.39 15.02 -5.39
C ARG A 254 -10.26 13.79 -5.70
N ALA A 255 -10.62 13.58 -6.96
CA ALA A 255 -11.43 12.42 -7.38
C ALA A 255 -10.67 11.08 -7.26
N VAL A 256 -9.34 11.11 -7.08
CA VAL A 256 -8.52 9.94 -6.76
C VAL A 256 -8.28 9.84 -5.26
N TYR A 257 -7.82 10.94 -4.64
CA TYR A 257 -7.46 10.95 -3.22
C TYR A 257 -8.65 10.68 -2.30
N PHE A 258 -9.79 11.33 -2.55
CA PHE A 258 -10.93 11.23 -1.65
C PHE A 258 -11.49 9.80 -1.57
N PRO A 259 -11.81 9.10 -2.68
CA PRO A 259 -12.32 7.73 -2.58
C PRO A 259 -11.32 6.75 -1.98
N ALA A 260 -10.03 6.86 -2.32
CA ALA A 260 -8.99 6.01 -1.74
C ALA A 260 -8.89 6.20 -0.22
N LEU A 261 -8.94 7.46 0.25
CA LEU A 261 -8.93 7.78 1.67
C LEU A 261 -10.18 7.23 2.38
N VAL A 262 -11.36 7.37 1.78
CA VAL A 262 -12.62 6.85 2.34
C VAL A 262 -12.56 5.34 2.51
N MET A 263 -12.08 4.60 1.50
CA MET A 263 -11.95 3.13 1.60
C MET A 263 -10.96 2.73 2.69
N THR A 264 -9.78 3.35 2.74
CA THR A 264 -8.78 3.05 3.79
C THR A 264 -9.30 3.42 5.18
N ALA A 265 -9.94 4.58 5.34
CA ALA A 265 -10.52 5.02 6.60
C ALA A 265 -11.65 4.11 7.08
N ALA A 266 -12.49 3.62 6.18
CA ALA A 266 -13.56 2.67 6.50
C ALA A 266 -12.97 1.37 7.06
N VAL A 267 -11.99 0.77 6.39
CA VAL A 267 -11.32 -0.46 6.87
C VAL A 267 -10.62 -0.23 8.21
N HIS A 268 -9.91 0.90 8.35
CA HIS A 268 -9.24 1.28 9.60
C HIS A 268 -10.23 1.40 10.75
N THR A 269 -11.31 2.16 10.56
CA THR A 269 -12.34 2.42 11.57
C THR A 269 -13.07 1.15 11.96
N LEU A 270 -13.48 0.33 10.98
CA LEU A 270 -14.15 -0.95 11.25
C LEU A 270 -13.27 -1.90 12.05
N THR A 271 -11.97 -1.97 11.73
CA THR A 271 -11.02 -2.79 12.49
C THR A 271 -10.95 -2.33 13.95
N LEU A 272 -10.73 -1.03 14.17
CA LEU A 272 -10.66 -0.48 15.53
C LEU A 272 -11.99 -0.66 16.28
N MET A 273 -13.12 -0.50 15.59
CA MET A 273 -14.44 -0.74 16.14
C MET A 273 -14.58 -2.18 16.64
N TRP A 274 -14.17 -3.17 15.85
CA TRP A 274 -14.23 -4.59 16.26
C TRP A 274 -13.24 -4.94 17.37
N VAL A 275 -12.10 -4.24 17.46
CA VAL A 275 -11.16 -4.38 18.58
C VAL A 275 -11.76 -3.84 19.88
N PHE A 276 -12.28 -2.61 19.86
CA PHE A 276 -12.72 -1.89 21.08
C PHE A 276 -14.15 -2.20 21.52
N PHE A 277 -15.02 -2.65 20.61
CA PHE A 277 -16.43 -2.92 20.89
C PHE A 277 -16.78 -4.37 20.53
N PRO A 278 -16.58 -5.33 21.47
CA PRO A 278 -16.88 -6.74 21.24
C PRO A 278 -18.30 -7.01 20.74
N ASP A 279 -19.29 -6.24 21.22
CA ASP A 279 -20.70 -6.38 20.83
C ASP A 279 -20.98 -6.01 19.36
N MET A 280 -20.05 -5.31 18.69
CA MET A 280 -20.15 -4.92 17.28
C MET A 280 -19.39 -5.87 16.35
N ARG A 281 -18.81 -6.94 16.88
CA ARG A 281 -18.05 -7.91 16.10
C ARG A 281 -18.96 -8.68 15.14
N PRO A 282 -18.54 -8.90 13.89
CA PRO A 282 -19.26 -9.79 12.98
C PRO A 282 -19.22 -11.23 13.54
N ALA A 283 -20.14 -12.08 13.09
CA ALA A 283 -20.24 -13.48 13.53
C ALA A 283 -18.91 -14.26 13.45
N MET A 284 -18.06 -13.95 12.47
CA MET A 284 -16.73 -14.56 12.31
C MET A 284 -15.75 -14.26 13.47
N LEU A 285 -15.99 -13.18 14.23
CA LEU A 285 -15.19 -12.77 15.39
C LEU A 285 -15.95 -12.95 16.71
N GLU A 286 -17.12 -13.59 16.69
CA GLU A 286 -17.96 -13.81 17.87
C GLU A 286 -17.25 -14.74 18.87
N GLY A 287 -17.26 -14.37 20.15
CA GLY A 287 -16.58 -15.13 21.20
C GLY A 287 -15.04 -15.08 21.19
N ALA A 288 -14.42 -14.45 20.17
CA ALA A 288 -12.97 -14.33 20.11
C ALA A 288 -12.44 -13.39 21.21
N SER A 289 -11.49 -13.84 22.03
CA SER A 289 -10.77 -12.97 22.96
C SER A 289 -9.65 -12.25 22.22
N ILE A 290 -9.96 -11.07 21.69
CA ILE A 290 -9.02 -10.23 20.95
C ILE A 290 -8.96 -8.86 21.63
N ASP A 291 -7.75 -8.41 21.96
CA ASP A 291 -7.49 -7.03 22.34
C ASP A 291 -6.66 -6.26 21.30
N PHE A 292 -6.40 -4.99 21.55
CA PHE A 292 -5.60 -4.15 20.64
C PHE A 292 -4.15 -4.63 20.51
N MET A 293 -3.55 -5.09 21.61
CA MET A 293 -2.15 -5.52 21.62
C MET A 293 -1.98 -6.87 20.93
N ASP A 294 -2.94 -7.78 21.04
CA ASP A 294 -2.97 -9.06 20.34
C ASP A 294 -2.95 -8.89 18.82
N VAL A 295 -3.59 -7.83 18.31
CA VAL A 295 -3.69 -7.55 16.87
C VAL A 295 -2.51 -6.72 16.38
N PHE A 296 -2.08 -5.71 17.14
CA PHE A 296 -1.15 -4.69 16.65
C PHE A 296 0.22 -4.67 17.35
N MET A 297 0.49 -5.55 18.31
CA MET A 297 1.79 -5.59 18.97
C MET A 297 2.54 -6.88 18.59
N PRO A 298 3.71 -6.77 17.94
CA PRO A 298 4.57 -7.91 17.72
C PRO A 298 4.99 -8.56 19.03
N VAL A 299 4.75 -9.87 19.15
CA VAL A 299 5.19 -10.70 20.28
C VAL A 299 6.72 -10.78 20.30
N SER A 300 7.33 -11.26 19.22
CA SER A 300 8.78 -11.23 19.02
C SER A 300 9.23 -9.85 18.56
N ARG A 301 10.32 -9.35 19.15
CA ARG A 301 10.89 -8.01 18.91
C ARG A 301 12.42 -8.06 18.82
N PRO A 302 13.07 -7.06 18.22
CA PRO A 302 14.52 -6.93 18.29
C PRO A 302 15.00 -7.01 19.75
N GLY A 303 15.89 -7.96 20.05
CA GLY A 303 16.41 -8.21 21.40
C GLY A 303 15.56 -9.11 22.30
N ASN A 304 14.34 -9.49 21.89
CA ASN A 304 13.51 -10.46 22.60
C ASN A 304 12.69 -11.29 21.61
N VAL A 305 13.22 -12.45 21.21
CA VAL A 305 12.56 -13.34 20.25
C VAL A 305 11.90 -14.49 21.00
N VAL A 306 10.58 -14.60 20.84
CA VAL A 306 9.76 -15.66 21.43
C VAL A 306 9.49 -16.72 20.37
N PRO A 307 9.77 -18.02 20.63
CA PRO A 307 9.43 -19.09 19.72
C PRO A 307 7.92 -19.14 19.44
N ILE A 308 7.54 -19.38 18.18
CA ILE A 308 6.13 -19.44 17.80
C ILE A 308 5.52 -20.80 18.17
N THR A 309 4.21 -20.81 18.43
CA THR A 309 3.44 -22.02 18.67
C THR A 309 2.70 -22.51 17.44
N THR A 310 2.25 -21.59 16.59
CA THR A 310 1.53 -21.90 15.35
C THR A 310 2.05 -21.05 14.19
N ALA A 311 1.86 -21.54 12.96
CA ALA A 311 2.19 -20.77 11.76
C ALA A 311 1.49 -19.40 11.75
N ALA A 312 0.24 -19.33 12.23
CA ALA A 312 -0.51 -18.09 12.30
C ALA A 312 0.17 -17.03 13.21
N ASP A 313 0.82 -17.44 14.29
CA ASP A 313 1.51 -16.52 15.21
C ASP A 313 2.75 -15.92 14.56
N GLY A 314 3.52 -16.75 13.85
CA GLY A 314 4.68 -16.30 13.11
C GLY A 314 4.30 -15.41 11.93
N VAL A 315 3.26 -15.77 11.16
CA VAL A 315 2.74 -14.97 10.05
C VAL A 315 2.25 -13.61 10.56
N LEU A 316 1.55 -13.56 11.69
CA LEU A 316 1.11 -12.29 12.30
C LEU A 316 2.30 -11.41 12.66
N ASN A 317 3.29 -11.95 13.37
CA ASN A 317 4.48 -11.20 13.75
C ASN A 317 5.22 -10.64 12.53
N LEU A 318 5.36 -11.45 11.47
CA LEU A 318 5.98 -11.05 10.21
C LEU A 318 5.20 -9.91 9.54
N LEU A 319 3.89 -10.09 9.32
CA LEU A 319 3.05 -9.11 8.63
C LEU A 319 2.94 -7.79 9.41
N GLN A 320 2.99 -7.83 10.74
CA GLN A 320 3.06 -6.64 11.58
C GLN A 320 4.28 -5.80 11.24
N TYR A 321 5.47 -6.40 11.26
CA TYR A 321 6.67 -5.67 10.85
C TYR A 321 6.62 -5.24 9.39
N ASP A 322 6.06 -6.07 8.52
CA ASP A 322 6.00 -5.78 7.09
C ASP A 322 5.26 -4.46 6.79
N VAL A 323 4.05 -4.31 7.32
CA VAL A 323 3.27 -3.08 7.16
C VAL A 323 3.79 -1.93 8.01
N TYR A 324 4.39 -2.16 9.18
CA TYR A 324 4.94 -1.07 10.00
C TYR A 324 6.11 -0.40 9.30
N PHE A 325 7.05 -1.16 8.76
CA PHE A 325 8.15 -0.59 8.00
C PHE A 325 7.67 0.04 6.69
N GLY A 326 6.78 -0.63 5.94
CA GLY A 326 6.24 -0.09 4.69
C GLY A 326 5.44 1.19 4.90
N GLY A 327 4.51 1.17 5.85
CA GLY A 327 3.69 2.31 6.23
C GLY A 327 4.53 3.46 6.79
N ALA A 328 5.51 3.19 7.65
CA ALA A 328 6.41 4.22 8.18
C ALA A 328 7.25 4.86 7.08
N ALA A 329 7.76 4.09 6.12
CA ALA A 329 8.54 4.63 5.00
C ALA A 329 7.69 5.57 4.12
N VAL A 330 6.47 5.16 3.75
CA VAL A 330 5.57 6.00 2.94
C VAL A 330 5.10 7.23 3.72
N LEU A 331 4.82 7.09 5.02
CA LEU A 331 4.43 8.21 5.87
C LEU A 331 5.57 9.20 6.08
N PHE A 332 6.79 8.72 6.30
CA PHE A 332 8.00 9.55 6.37
C PHE A 332 8.17 10.34 5.08
N TRP A 333 8.10 9.67 3.93
CA TRP A 333 8.15 10.31 2.62
C TRP A 333 7.08 11.39 2.45
N ALA A 334 5.83 11.06 2.73
CA ALA A 334 4.71 11.99 2.62
C ALA A 334 4.87 13.20 3.55
N ALA A 335 5.34 12.99 4.78
CA ALA A 335 5.59 14.04 5.75
C ALA A 335 6.72 14.99 5.30
N GLN A 336 7.81 14.46 4.73
CA GLN A 336 8.88 15.29 4.17
C GLN A 336 8.38 16.15 3.01
N MET A 337 7.58 15.57 2.11
CA MET A 337 7.02 16.30 0.99
C MET A 337 6.01 17.38 1.42
N TYR A 338 5.20 17.09 2.44
CA TYR A 338 4.29 18.07 3.03
C TYR A 338 5.05 19.22 3.72
N TRP A 339 6.10 18.89 4.47
CA TRP A 339 6.95 19.90 5.11
C TRP A 339 7.60 20.81 4.06
N ALA A 340 8.16 20.23 2.99
CA ALA A 340 8.77 20.99 1.90
C ALA A 340 7.77 21.92 1.17
N SER A 341 6.48 21.57 1.12
CA SER A 341 5.46 22.40 0.48
C SER A 341 4.80 23.43 1.40
N THR A 342 4.87 23.28 2.72
CA THR A 342 4.11 24.15 3.66
C THR A 342 4.96 24.83 4.73
N ALA A 343 6.17 24.34 5.00
CA ALA A 343 6.97 24.69 6.18
C ALA A 343 6.23 24.52 7.53
N ALA A 344 5.12 23.79 7.53
CA ALA A 344 4.29 23.54 8.71
C ALA A 344 4.54 22.12 9.27
N PRO A 345 4.45 21.92 10.60
CA PRO A 345 4.59 20.59 11.18
C PRO A 345 3.58 19.61 10.58
N SER A 346 4.05 18.40 10.29
CA SER A 346 3.18 17.36 9.75
C SER A 346 2.17 16.91 10.82
N MET A 347 0.92 16.69 10.43
CA MET A 347 -0.10 16.07 11.28
C MET A 347 -0.06 14.54 11.20
N ALA A 348 1.08 13.95 10.80
CA ALA A 348 1.23 12.53 10.50
C ALA A 348 0.68 11.65 11.64
N SER A 349 1.09 11.91 12.89
CA SER A 349 0.64 11.13 14.05
C SER A 349 -0.87 11.18 14.28
N VAL A 350 -1.48 12.37 14.19
CA VAL A 350 -2.93 12.53 14.35
C VAL A 350 -3.68 11.82 13.24
N LEU A 351 -3.23 11.98 11.99
CA LEU A 351 -3.83 11.31 10.85
C LEU A 351 -3.67 9.79 10.93
N THR A 352 -2.55 9.28 11.43
CA THR A 352 -2.34 7.83 11.61
C THR A 352 -3.36 7.22 12.58
N VAL A 353 -3.73 7.95 13.64
CA VAL A 353 -4.77 7.50 14.58
C VAL A 353 -6.16 7.50 13.93
N LEU A 354 -6.44 8.43 13.02
CA LEU A 354 -7.77 8.58 12.41
C LEU A 354 -8.00 7.63 11.23
N VAL A 355 -6.99 7.41 10.39
CA VAL A 355 -7.13 6.70 9.11
C VAL A 355 -6.04 5.66 8.86
N GLY A 356 -5.18 5.40 9.83
CA GLY A 356 -4.02 4.52 9.69
C GLY A 356 -2.85 5.17 8.94
N PRO A 357 -1.67 4.53 8.93
CA PRO A 357 -0.45 5.10 8.35
C PRO A 357 -0.53 5.32 6.83
N GLY A 358 -1.17 4.41 6.10
CA GLY A 358 -1.37 4.53 4.65
C GLY A 358 -2.31 5.68 4.31
N GLY A 359 -3.45 5.78 5.01
CA GLY A 359 -4.40 6.89 4.86
C GLY A 359 -3.79 8.24 5.25
N ALA A 360 -2.98 8.26 6.31
CA ALA A 360 -2.28 9.46 6.75
C ALA A 360 -1.29 9.97 5.69
N ALA A 361 -0.51 9.07 5.10
CA ALA A 361 0.40 9.42 4.02
C ALA A 361 -0.37 9.96 2.80
N LEU A 362 -1.48 9.33 2.43
CA LEU A 362 -2.34 9.79 1.33
C LEU A 362 -2.88 11.20 1.60
N ALA A 363 -3.36 11.47 2.82
CA ALA A 363 -3.87 12.77 3.21
C ALA A 363 -2.78 13.87 3.21
N LEU A 364 -1.55 13.55 3.64
CA LEU A 364 -0.42 14.48 3.59
C LEU A 364 -0.02 14.80 2.15
N VAL A 365 0.05 13.79 1.26
CA VAL A 365 0.35 14.00 -0.16
C VAL A 365 -0.79 14.77 -0.86
N TRP A 366 -2.05 14.48 -0.52
CA TRP A 366 -3.18 15.26 -1.01
C TRP A 366 -3.05 16.73 -0.58
N ARG A 367 -2.82 17.01 0.71
CA ARG A 367 -2.65 18.39 1.19
C ARG A 367 -1.44 19.09 0.57
N ARG A 368 -0.34 18.38 0.32
CA ARG A 368 0.81 18.89 -0.43
C ARG A 368 0.37 19.36 -1.81
N ASP A 369 -0.32 18.51 -2.57
CA ASP A 369 -0.78 18.84 -3.91
C ASP A 369 -1.77 20.00 -3.92
N GLU A 370 -2.68 20.06 -2.94
CA GLU A 370 -3.57 21.21 -2.76
C GLU A 370 -2.75 22.48 -2.60
N GLN A 371 -1.77 22.51 -1.69
CA GLN A 371 -0.99 23.72 -1.43
C GLN A 371 -0.05 24.12 -2.58
N LEU A 372 0.45 23.17 -3.36
CA LEU A 372 1.30 23.49 -4.52
C LEU A 372 0.47 23.94 -5.73
N LEU A 373 -0.81 23.57 -5.81
CA LEU A 373 -1.64 23.77 -7.00
C LEU A 373 -2.79 24.77 -6.81
N VAL A 374 -3.24 24.95 -5.57
CA VAL A 374 -4.26 25.90 -5.11
C VAL A 374 -3.53 26.91 -4.22
N ASP A 375 -3.65 28.20 -4.53
CA ASP A 375 -3.12 29.33 -3.75
C ASP A 375 -1.67 29.79 -4.04
N LEU A 376 -1.54 30.77 -4.93
CA LEU A 376 -1.52 32.16 -4.48
C LEU A 376 -2.51 32.94 -5.34
N PRO A 377 -3.33 33.84 -4.76
CA PRO A 377 -3.95 34.91 -5.54
C PRO A 377 -2.82 35.60 -6.31
N GLU A 378 -3.03 35.91 -7.59
CA GLU A 378 -2.20 36.91 -8.24
C GLU A 378 -2.20 38.11 -7.32
N ALA A 379 -1.01 38.47 -6.78
CA ALA A 379 -0.87 39.72 -6.08
C ALA A 379 -1.45 40.76 -7.02
N SER A 380 -2.57 41.36 -6.62
CA SER A 380 -3.20 42.44 -7.34
C SER A 380 -2.08 43.36 -7.75
N LYS A 381 -1.90 43.56 -9.06
CA LYS A 381 -1.16 44.71 -9.55
C LYS A 381 -1.73 45.89 -8.75
N LYS A 382 -0.91 46.45 -7.87
CA LYS A 382 -1.16 47.80 -7.39
C LYS A 382 -0.97 48.65 -8.62
N ASP A 383 -2.08 48.89 -9.32
CA ASP A 383 -2.25 50.15 -10.01
C ASP A 383 -2.29 51.20 -8.89
N ASP A 384 -1.14 51.85 -8.70
CA ASP A 384 -0.97 53.29 -8.43
C ASP A 384 0.52 53.62 -8.20
#